data_AF-A0A925XHY2-F1
#
_entry.id   AF-A0A925XHY2-F1
#
_cell.length_a   1.000
_cell.length_b   1.000
_cell.length_c   1.000
_cell.angle_alpha   90.00
_cell.angle_beta   90.00
_cell.angle_gamma   90.00
#
_symmetry.space_group_name_H-M   'P 1'
#
loop_
_entity.id
_entity.type
_entity.pdbx_description
1 polymer ?
#
loop_
_entity_poly.entity_id
_entity_poly.type
_entity_poly.pdbx_seq_one_letter_code
_entity_poly.pdbx_strand_id
1 'polypeptide(L)'
;MRDTNVIALPNSQRWFSFPTWRCSVLLALSCCLATVDVAWSQGPKNPGKGKPEKATPKGSTPALVIDSETLPAGYVPPKEEDPLIKLYIPLALPDEMEKLKKDDIKFLQTLNRGQWDDASKAVIRNSIRYRLSLMCQEKNLQKETLSELYKLRTDLLRVLNGAGSTAKELKPEALKKFRSDVMQEFVKQATPLLQNNLYVREQIVIMMGELEVVQENVQKGVAAEAFSPAFDSLVGAIIDPKQHETVKLLAVNKLTRILKIGTLNVNERTRVAEALIAELAKADTHWWYQMRLAGALGTVALGDLKQPIVVTALKEVVSDPKREWVVRAEAAKSLGRVPLPAASNPSSVVLAVADLAMQMAKAAQQKPGAPHWKTAFWKVYLAFQPIDPNEKDAAKVNKAGLLNNPATAGMARTPYGLIVPMVSAILKGERLTAAQLSALEAWLKANLPAGGQQPGEVKDPPPPQ
;
A
#
# COMPACT_ATOMS: atom_id res chain seq x y z
N MET A 1 -11.87 -8.09 -7.68
CA MET A 1 -11.22 -6.80 -7.35
C MET A 1 -10.62 -6.26 -8.63
N ARG A 2 -11.14 -5.15 -9.17
CA ARG A 2 -10.65 -4.54 -10.41
C ARG A 2 -9.38 -3.74 -10.10
N ASP A 3 -8.32 -4.00 -10.86
CA ASP A 3 -7.09 -3.22 -10.87
C ASP A 3 -7.41 -1.77 -11.25
N THR A 4 -7.25 -0.86 -10.30
CA THR A 4 -7.35 0.59 -10.52
C THR A 4 -5.95 1.21 -10.43
N ASN A 5 -5.08 0.78 -11.34
CA ASN A 5 -3.87 1.51 -11.69
C ASN A 5 -4.03 2.05 -13.12
N VAL A 6 -4.98 2.97 -13.30
CA VAL A 6 -4.96 3.87 -14.45
C VAL A 6 -4.62 5.24 -13.89
N ILE A 7 -3.36 5.62 -14.04
CA ILE A 7 -2.89 6.98 -13.78
C ILE A 7 -3.52 7.85 -14.87
N ALA A 8 -4.51 8.66 -14.51
CA ALA A 8 -4.96 9.77 -15.32
C ALA A 8 -3.84 10.81 -15.36
N LEU A 9 -3.22 11.00 -16.53
CA LEU A 9 -2.25 12.07 -16.76
C LEU A 9 -2.99 13.42 -16.73
N PRO A 10 -2.53 14.42 -15.96
CA PRO A 10 -3.10 15.75 -16.01
C PRO A 10 -2.74 16.43 -17.34
N ASN A 11 -3.78 16.80 -18.08
CA ASN A 11 -3.72 17.73 -19.20
C ASN A 11 -3.36 19.13 -18.68
N SER A 12 -2.09 19.53 -18.71
CA SER A 12 -1.73 20.95 -18.85
C SER A 12 -0.26 21.12 -19.24
N GLN A 13 -0.05 22.12 -20.10
CA GLN A 13 1.23 22.72 -20.52
C GLN A 13 1.98 22.08 -21.69
N ARG A 14 1.48 22.44 -22.89
CA ARG A 14 2.32 22.73 -24.06
C ARG A 14 3.07 24.07 -23.86
N TRP A 15 4.09 24.25 -24.71
CA TRP A 15 4.96 25.42 -24.93
C TRP A 15 6.33 25.35 -24.22
N PHE A 16 7.27 24.61 -24.82
CA PHE A 16 8.56 25.16 -25.26
C PHE A 16 9.10 24.30 -26.42
N SER A 17 9.61 25.00 -27.43
CA SER A 17 9.88 24.57 -28.79
C SER A 17 11.11 23.66 -28.91
N PHE A 18 10.99 22.55 -29.64
CA PHE A 18 12.10 21.89 -30.33
C PHE A 18 11.65 21.44 -31.72
N PRO A 19 12.56 21.42 -32.71
CA PRO A 19 12.22 21.58 -34.12
C PRO A 19 11.65 20.32 -34.76
N THR A 20 10.72 20.58 -35.67
CA THR A 20 10.10 19.66 -36.59
C THR A 20 11.15 18.98 -37.49
N TRP A 21 11.01 17.68 -37.75
CA TRP A 21 10.94 17.10 -39.10
C TRP A 21 10.67 15.58 -39.05
N ARG A 22 9.72 15.15 -39.90
CA ARG A 22 9.39 13.79 -40.39
C ARG A 22 8.69 12.80 -39.43
N CYS A 23 7.35 12.77 -39.48
CA CYS A 23 6.58 11.83 -40.32
C CYS A 23 5.13 11.72 -39.83
N SER A 24 4.23 12.42 -40.52
CA SER A 24 2.79 12.14 -40.55
C SER A 24 2.54 10.81 -41.28
N VAL A 25 1.49 10.07 -40.90
CA VAL A 25 0.41 9.55 -41.79
C VAL A 25 -0.43 8.46 -41.06
N LEU A 26 -1.76 8.61 -41.17
CA LEU A 26 -2.92 7.75 -40.80
C LEU A 26 -3.61 8.02 -39.44
N LEU A 27 -4.65 8.87 -39.41
CA LEU A 27 -6.12 8.61 -39.65
C LEU A 27 -6.82 8.12 -38.36
N ALA A 28 -7.77 8.81 -37.70
CA ALA A 28 -8.91 9.65 -38.08
C ALA A 28 -10.01 8.91 -38.85
N LEU A 29 -11.00 8.39 -38.12
CA LEU A 29 -12.42 8.14 -38.48
C LEU A 29 -13.03 7.38 -37.30
N SER A 30 -14.22 7.64 -36.76
CA SER A 30 -15.15 8.78 -36.74
C SER A 30 -16.22 8.37 -35.73
N CYS A 31 -16.72 9.34 -34.97
CA CYS A 31 -17.96 9.25 -34.22
C CYS A 31 -19.13 8.84 -35.15
N CYS A 32 -19.98 7.92 -34.69
CA CYS A 32 -21.40 7.88 -35.03
C CYS A 32 -22.20 7.42 -33.80
N LEU A 33 -23.22 8.21 -33.50
CA LEU A 33 -24.24 8.05 -32.47
C LEU A 33 -25.16 6.87 -32.77
N ALA A 34 -25.63 6.18 -31.73
CA ALA A 34 -26.95 5.56 -31.71
C ALA A 34 -27.41 5.40 -30.26
N THR A 35 -28.34 6.26 -29.87
CA THR A 35 -29.23 6.14 -28.72
C THR A 35 -30.26 5.04 -28.99
N VAL A 36 -30.56 4.20 -28.01
CA VAL A 36 -31.78 3.38 -28.03
C VAL A 36 -32.46 3.49 -26.67
N ASP A 37 -33.57 4.22 -26.64
CA ASP A 37 -34.62 4.12 -25.64
C ASP A 37 -35.47 2.88 -25.97
N VAL A 38 -35.82 2.06 -24.96
CA VAL A 38 -37.06 1.28 -24.97
C VAL A 38 -37.68 1.29 -23.58
N ALA A 39 -38.87 1.90 -23.53
CA ALA A 39 -39.79 1.89 -22.41
C ALA A 39 -40.75 0.68 -22.49
N TRP A 40 -41.05 0.11 -21.32
CA TRP A 40 -42.32 -0.48 -20.86
C TRP A 40 -43.01 -1.61 -21.65
N SER A 41 -43.26 -2.72 -20.94
CA SER A 41 -44.35 -3.67 -21.22
C SER A 41 -45.10 -3.95 -19.92
N GLN A 42 -46.41 -3.68 -19.93
CA GLN A 42 -47.38 -4.05 -18.91
C GLN A 42 -48.11 -5.34 -19.29
N GLY A 43 -48.48 -6.13 -18.27
CA GLY A 43 -49.73 -6.91 -18.23
C GLY A 43 -49.58 -8.29 -17.58
N PRO A 44 -50.64 -8.89 -16.97
CA PRO A 44 -51.98 -8.38 -16.69
C PRO A 44 -52.39 -8.49 -15.19
N LYS A 45 -53.57 -7.94 -14.87
CA LYS A 45 -54.22 -7.93 -13.54
C LYS A 45 -55.13 -9.16 -13.31
N ASN A 46 -55.21 -9.53 -12.02
CA ASN A 46 -56.34 -10.09 -11.24
C ASN A 46 -56.74 -11.58 -11.40
N PRO A 47 -57.46 -12.20 -10.42
CA PRO A 47 -57.89 -11.75 -9.06
C PRO A 47 -57.62 -12.78 -7.92
N GLY A 48 -57.93 -12.41 -6.66
CA GLY A 48 -58.49 -13.38 -5.70
C GLY A 48 -57.74 -13.67 -4.39
N LYS A 49 -58.13 -12.92 -3.35
CA LYS A 49 -58.25 -13.27 -1.91
C LYS A 49 -57.66 -14.61 -1.40
N GLY A 50 -56.75 -14.49 -0.43
CA GLY A 50 -56.48 -15.50 0.61
C GLY A 50 -55.26 -15.12 1.43
N LYS A 51 -55.44 -14.61 2.66
CA LYS A 51 -54.35 -14.44 3.63
C LYS A 51 -53.92 -15.83 4.13
N PRO A 52 -52.68 -16.29 3.96
CA PRO A 52 -52.17 -17.39 4.75
C PRO A 52 -51.63 -16.82 6.08
N GLU A 53 -52.19 -17.37 7.13
CA GLU A 53 -51.76 -17.24 8.52
C GLU A 53 -50.28 -17.61 8.66
N LYS A 54 -49.48 -16.74 9.29
CA LYS A 54 -48.07 -17.02 9.61
C LYS A 54 -48.03 -18.09 10.71
N ALA A 55 -47.92 -19.36 10.31
CA ALA A 55 -47.45 -20.41 11.21
C ALA A 55 -45.98 -20.14 11.54
N THR A 56 -45.69 -19.95 12.82
CA THR A 56 -44.33 -19.88 13.36
C THR A 56 -43.76 -21.31 13.37
N PRO A 57 -42.63 -21.63 12.70
CA PRO A 57 -41.99 -22.92 12.88
C PRO A 57 -41.34 -22.92 14.27
N LYS A 58 -41.95 -23.65 15.21
CA LYS A 58 -41.27 -24.13 16.41
C LYS A 58 -40.36 -25.27 15.99
N GLY A 59 -39.06 -25.10 16.18
CA GLY A 59 -38.06 -26.15 15.98
C GLY A 59 -36.82 -25.57 15.33
N SER A 60 -35.80 -25.30 16.14
CA SER A 60 -34.44 -25.15 15.64
C SER A 60 -34.04 -26.46 14.97
N THR A 61 -34.05 -26.47 13.64
CA THR A 61 -33.48 -27.57 12.87
C THR A 61 -32.03 -27.72 13.34
N PRO A 62 -31.58 -28.92 13.77
CA PRO A 62 -30.19 -29.14 14.10
C PRO A 62 -29.32 -28.72 12.91
N ALA A 63 -28.14 -28.17 13.19
CA ALA A 63 -27.19 -27.75 12.15
C ALA A 63 -27.03 -28.88 11.12
N LEU A 64 -27.29 -28.57 9.85
CA LEU A 64 -27.06 -29.49 8.74
C LEU A 64 -25.60 -29.92 8.80
N VAL A 65 -25.36 -31.16 9.22
CA VAL A 65 -24.06 -31.81 9.10
C VAL A 65 -23.90 -32.15 7.63
N ILE A 66 -23.23 -31.28 6.89
CA ILE A 66 -22.93 -31.48 5.48
C ILE A 66 -21.74 -32.44 5.42
N ASP A 67 -21.99 -33.66 4.95
CA ASP A 67 -20.93 -34.63 4.69
C ASP A 67 -20.09 -34.17 3.49
N SER A 68 -18.82 -33.85 3.77
CA SER A 68 -17.87 -33.35 2.76
C SER A 68 -17.66 -34.32 1.60
N GLU A 69 -17.95 -35.62 1.78
CA GLU A 69 -17.81 -36.65 0.74
C GLU A 69 -19.00 -36.69 -0.24
N THR A 70 -20.11 -36.00 0.08
CA THR A 70 -21.34 -35.98 -0.74
C THR A 70 -21.53 -34.67 -1.52
N LEU A 71 -20.57 -33.75 -1.45
CA LEU A 71 -20.65 -32.49 -2.17
C LEU A 71 -20.51 -32.70 -3.69
N PRO A 72 -21.32 -32.04 -4.53
CA PRO A 72 -21.21 -32.15 -5.98
C PRO A 72 -19.78 -31.86 -6.47
N ALA A 73 -19.32 -32.61 -7.48
CA ALA A 73 -18.01 -32.35 -8.08
C ALA A 73 -17.89 -30.89 -8.54
N GLY A 74 -16.93 -30.15 -7.96
CA GLY A 74 -16.72 -28.74 -8.22
C GLY A 74 -17.46 -27.76 -7.29
N TYR A 75 -18.22 -28.25 -6.30
CA TYR A 75 -18.78 -27.40 -5.26
C TYR A 75 -17.66 -26.88 -4.36
N VAL A 76 -17.45 -25.56 -4.38
CA VAL A 76 -16.60 -24.87 -3.43
C VAL A 76 -17.52 -24.31 -2.35
N PRO A 77 -17.46 -24.80 -1.10
CA PRO A 77 -18.27 -24.24 -0.04
C PRO A 77 -18.02 -22.73 0.08
N PRO A 78 -19.06 -21.95 0.43
CA PRO A 78 -18.88 -20.53 0.72
C PRO A 78 -17.74 -20.38 1.72
N LYS A 79 -16.77 -19.52 1.43
CA LYS A 79 -15.71 -19.21 2.40
C LYS A 79 -16.38 -18.73 3.67
N GLU A 80 -16.01 -19.32 4.80
CA GLU A 80 -16.46 -18.85 6.10
C GLU A 80 -16.14 -17.36 6.22
N GLU A 81 -17.15 -16.59 6.63
CA GLU A 81 -16.98 -15.16 6.85
C GLU A 81 -16.02 -14.93 8.01
N ASP A 82 -15.10 -13.99 7.84
CA ASP A 82 -14.16 -13.59 8.89
C ASP A 82 -14.93 -13.19 10.16
N PRO A 83 -14.63 -13.79 11.32
CA PRO A 83 -15.31 -13.48 12.58
C PRO A 83 -15.21 -11.99 12.96
N LEU A 84 -14.18 -11.27 12.50
CA LEU A 84 -14.01 -9.84 12.74
C LEU A 84 -15.07 -8.99 12.03
N ILE A 85 -15.71 -9.50 10.97
CA ILE A 85 -16.83 -8.83 10.29
C ILE A 85 -18.11 -8.90 11.13
N LYS A 86 -18.22 -9.88 12.02
CA LYS A 86 -19.39 -10.08 12.90
C LYS A 86 -19.25 -9.36 14.24
N LEU A 87 -18.09 -8.80 14.54
CA LEU A 87 -17.88 -8.02 15.76
C LEU A 87 -18.69 -6.73 15.70
N TYR A 88 -19.50 -6.48 16.72
CA TYR A 88 -20.18 -5.22 16.93
C TYR A 88 -19.80 -4.67 18.31
N ILE A 89 -19.04 -3.58 18.32
CA ILE A 89 -18.58 -2.92 19.54
C ILE A 89 -18.92 -1.42 19.41
N PRO A 90 -20.08 -0.98 19.91
CA PRO A 90 -20.45 0.44 19.85
C PRO A 90 -19.49 1.27 20.70
N LEU A 91 -19.06 2.42 20.19
CA LEU A 91 -18.15 3.33 20.92
C LEU A 91 -18.90 4.19 21.95
N ALA A 92 -20.17 4.49 21.70
CA ALA A 92 -21.03 5.30 22.55
C ALA A 92 -22.46 4.73 22.54
N LEU A 93 -23.15 4.88 23.67
CA LEU A 93 -24.54 4.48 23.82
C LEU A 93 -25.49 5.52 23.18
N PRO A 94 -26.74 5.16 22.86
CA PRO A 94 -27.68 6.08 22.19
C PRO A 94 -27.93 7.41 22.93
N ASP A 95 -28.00 7.37 24.26
CA ASP A 95 -28.18 8.55 25.12
C ASP A 95 -26.93 9.44 25.15
N GLU A 96 -25.74 8.84 25.14
CA GLU A 96 -24.48 9.54 24.96
C GLU A 96 -24.39 10.19 23.58
N MET A 97 -24.81 9.48 22.53
CA MET A 97 -24.79 9.97 21.15
C MET A 97 -25.60 11.25 20.95
N GLU A 98 -26.78 11.36 21.56
CA GLU A 98 -27.59 12.59 21.50
C GLU A 98 -26.93 13.76 22.22
N LYS A 99 -26.13 13.52 23.26
CA LYS A 99 -25.32 14.57 23.92
C LYS A 99 -24.18 15.00 23.00
N LEU A 100 -23.41 14.05 22.48
CA LEU A 100 -22.25 14.34 21.61
C LEU A 100 -22.66 15.04 20.31
N LYS A 101 -23.83 14.71 19.76
CA LYS A 101 -24.41 15.36 18.57
C LYS A 101 -24.62 16.86 18.75
N LYS A 102 -24.97 17.33 19.96
CA LYS A 102 -25.15 18.77 20.24
C LYS A 102 -23.83 19.54 20.12
N ASP A 103 -22.72 18.92 20.52
CA ASP A 103 -21.39 19.53 20.38
C ASP A 103 -20.92 19.50 18.92
N ASP A 104 -21.26 18.45 18.15
CA ASP A 104 -20.91 18.36 16.73
C ASP A 104 -21.45 19.52 15.88
N ILE A 105 -22.55 20.16 16.29
CA ILE A 105 -23.09 21.37 15.64
C ILE A 105 -22.04 22.50 15.60
N LYS A 106 -21.22 22.63 16.65
CA LYS A 106 -20.20 23.68 16.77
C LYS A 106 -18.84 23.25 16.19
N PHE A 107 -18.67 21.96 15.88
CA PHE A 107 -17.38 21.37 15.56
C PHE A 107 -16.63 22.06 14.42
N LEU A 108 -17.29 22.21 13.27
CA LEU A 108 -16.69 22.84 12.09
C LEU A 108 -16.29 24.29 12.37
N GLN A 109 -17.14 25.03 13.08
CA GLN A 109 -16.88 26.43 13.42
C GLN A 109 -15.67 26.55 14.35
N THR A 110 -15.61 25.74 15.40
CA THR A 110 -14.50 25.71 16.36
C THR A 110 -13.19 25.30 15.67
N LEU A 111 -13.21 24.24 14.86
CA LEU A 111 -12.03 23.76 14.13
C LEU A 111 -11.53 24.79 13.11
N ASN A 112 -12.40 25.33 12.27
CA ASN A 112 -11.98 26.24 11.20
C ASN A 112 -11.41 27.55 11.74
N ARG A 113 -11.90 28.01 12.90
CA ARG A 113 -11.39 29.21 13.57
C ARG A 113 -10.08 28.98 14.33
N GLY A 114 -9.62 27.74 14.46
CA GLY A 114 -8.37 27.45 15.17
C GLY A 114 -8.46 27.63 16.68
N GLN A 115 -9.65 27.49 17.28
CA GLN A 115 -9.86 27.74 18.70
C GLN A 115 -9.36 26.55 19.54
N TRP A 116 -8.56 26.83 20.56
CA TRP A 116 -7.91 25.80 21.39
C TRP A 116 -7.89 26.14 22.90
N ASP A 117 -8.90 26.87 23.36
CA ASP A 117 -9.22 26.98 24.79
C ASP A 117 -9.91 25.69 25.30
N ASP A 118 -10.11 25.57 26.61
CA ASP A 118 -10.62 24.33 27.21
C ASP A 118 -12.05 23.97 26.80
N ALA A 119 -12.92 24.97 26.54
CA ALA A 119 -14.26 24.72 26.02
C ALA A 119 -14.19 24.22 24.57
N SER A 120 -13.34 24.84 23.74
CA SER A 120 -13.12 24.43 22.35
C SER A 120 -12.52 23.03 22.25
N LYS A 121 -11.56 22.67 23.13
CA LYS A 121 -11.00 21.32 23.21
C LYS A 121 -12.07 20.28 23.56
N ALA A 122 -12.97 20.60 24.49
CA ALA A 122 -14.08 19.70 24.86
C ALA A 122 -15.02 19.46 23.68
N VAL A 123 -15.39 20.51 22.93
CA VAL A 123 -16.19 20.39 21.70
C VAL A 123 -15.48 19.49 20.69
N ILE A 124 -14.20 19.76 20.39
CA ILE A 124 -13.43 18.98 19.41
C ILE A 124 -13.34 17.50 19.83
N ARG A 125 -13.05 17.23 21.10
CA ARG A 125 -12.99 15.86 21.65
C ARG A 125 -14.32 15.14 21.48
N ASN A 126 -15.43 15.77 21.88
CA ASN A 126 -16.76 15.18 21.85
C ASN A 126 -17.25 14.95 20.41
N SER A 127 -16.97 15.87 19.49
CA SER A 127 -17.35 15.74 18.09
C SER A 127 -16.54 14.67 17.36
N ILE A 128 -15.24 14.53 17.67
CA ILE A 128 -14.44 13.39 17.20
C ILE A 128 -15.06 12.08 17.69
N ARG A 129 -15.38 11.99 18.99
CA ARG A 129 -16.03 10.81 19.59
C ARG A 129 -17.36 10.49 18.92
N TYR A 130 -18.19 11.50 18.67
CA TYR A 130 -19.47 11.36 17.97
C TYR A 130 -19.28 10.72 16.60
N ARG A 131 -18.39 11.29 15.77
CA ARG A 131 -18.18 10.84 14.39
C ARG A 131 -17.57 9.45 14.33
N LEU A 132 -16.63 9.13 15.22
CA LEU A 132 -16.10 7.78 15.39
C LEU A 132 -17.19 6.80 15.84
N SER A 133 -18.11 7.23 16.70
CA SER A 133 -19.22 6.39 17.17
C SER A 133 -20.23 6.10 16.06
N LEU A 134 -20.49 7.05 15.15
CA LEU A 134 -21.30 6.81 13.95
C LEU A 134 -20.69 5.69 13.09
N MET A 135 -19.36 5.66 12.94
CA MET A 135 -18.68 4.60 12.18
C MET A 135 -18.83 3.22 12.82
N CYS A 136 -19.01 3.16 14.14
CA CYS A 136 -19.17 1.91 14.88
C CYS A 136 -20.63 1.43 14.98
N GLN A 137 -21.60 2.13 14.39
CA GLN A 137 -23.02 1.72 14.45
C GLN A 137 -23.28 0.51 13.55
N GLU A 138 -24.02 -0.47 14.05
CA GLU A 138 -24.30 -1.74 13.36
C GLU A 138 -24.85 -1.54 11.94
N LYS A 139 -25.77 -0.58 11.78
CA LYS A 139 -26.36 -0.24 10.48
C LYS A 139 -25.34 0.19 9.41
N ASN A 140 -24.15 0.64 9.81
CA ASN A 140 -23.07 1.08 8.92
C ASN A 140 -22.03 -0.02 8.66
N LEU A 141 -22.19 -1.19 9.29
CA LEU A 141 -21.30 -2.35 9.16
C LEU A 141 -21.88 -3.42 8.22
N GLN A 142 -23.08 -3.20 7.70
CA GLN A 142 -23.74 -4.09 6.75
C GLN A 142 -23.17 -3.88 5.34
N LYS A 143 -23.12 -4.95 4.54
CA LYS A 143 -22.51 -4.93 3.21
C LYS A 143 -23.17 -3.90 2.29
N GLU A 144 -24.48 -3.73 2.42
CA GLU A 144 -25.31 -2.81 1.65
C GLU A 144 -25.05 -1.34 2.01
N THR A 145 -24.46 -1.07 3.17
CA THR A 145 -24.28 0.28 3.73
C THR A 145 -22.81 0.65 3.94
N LEU A 146 -21.86 -0.16 3.47
CA LEU A 146 -20.42 0.16 3.55
C LEU A 146 -20.05 1.48 2.86
N SER A 147 -20.84 1.93 1.88
CA SER A 147 -20.70 3.26 1.26
C SER A 147 -20.89 4.40 2.27
N GLU A 148 -21.78 4.24 3.26
CA GLU A 148 -21.98 5.22 4.32
C GLU A 148 -20.79 5.27 5.28
N LEU A 149 -20.19 4.12 5.59
CA LEU A 149 -18.96 4.07 6.38
C LEU A 149 -17.80 4.80 5.67
N TYR A 150 -17.67 4.61 4.36
CA TYR A 150 -16.70 5.34 3.53
C TYR A 150 -16.97 6.86 3.53
N LYS A 151 -18.24 7.26 3.46
CA LYS A 151 -18.65 8.67 3.51
C LYS A 151 -18.30 9.30 4.86
N LEU A 152 -18.65 8.64 5.97
CA LEU A 152 -18.29 9.07 7.33
C LEU A 152 -16.78 9.27 7.50
N ARG A 153 -15.98 8.30 7.02
CA ARG A 153 -14.52 8.39 7.01
C ARG A 153 -14.05 9.62 6.23
N THR A 154 -14.53 9.77 5.00
CA THR A 154 -14.09 10.85 4.09
C THR A 154 -14.47 12.23 4.63
N ASP A 155 -15.67 12.35 5.20
CA ASP A 155 -16.15 13.60 5.79
C ASP A 155 -15.34 13.96 7.04
N LEU A 156 -15.11 13.02 7.95
CA LEU A 156 -14.28 13.28 9.14
C LEU A 156 -12.84 13.65 8.76
N LEU A 157 -12.21 12.89 7.85
CA LEU A 157 -10.85 13.17 7.41
C LEU A 157 -10.73 14.55 6.76
N ARG A 158 -11.68 14.93 5.89
CA ARG A 158 -11.73 16.26 5.26
C ARG A 158 -11.78 17.36 6.31
N VAL A 159 -12.58 17.17 7.36
CA VAL A 159 -12.73 18.13 8.46
C VAL A 159 -11.45 18.24 9.28
N LEU A 160 -10.81 17.11 9.62
CA LEU A 160 -9.56 17.09 10.37
C LEU A 160 -8.41 17.76 9.61
N ASN A 161 -8.23 17.41 8.33
CA ASN A 161 -7.18 18.03 7.52
C ASN A 161 -7.49 19.52 7.27
N GLY A 162 -8.78 19.90 7.15
CA GLY A 162 -9.23 21.29 6.99
C GLY A 162 -9.18 22.15 8.25
N ALA A 163 -8.72 21.62 9.38
CA ALA A 163 -8.66 22.34 10.65
C ALA A 163 -7.85 23.63 10.52
N GLY A 164 -8.39 24.73 11.06
CA GLY A 164 -7.81 26.07 11.00
C GLY A 164 -7.87 26.74 9.63
N SER A 165 -8.66 26.23 8.67
CA SER A 165 -8.80 26.80 7.32
C SER A 165 -9.21 28.27 7.27
N THR A 166 -9.91 28.78 8.29
CA THR A 166 -10.33 30.19 8.40
C THR A 166 -9.58 30.96 9.48
N ALA A 167 -8.56 30.37 10.11
CA ALA A 167 -7.80 30.95 11.20
C ALA A 167 -6.73 31.93 10.68
N LYS A 168 -7.17 33.02 10.02
CA LYS A 168 -6.29 34.00 9.36
C LYS A 168 -5.28 34.66 10.30
N GLU A 169 -5.62 34.78 11.58
CA GLU A 169 -4.77 35.40 12.60
C GLU A 169 -3.67 34.47 13.13
N LEU A 170 -3.75 33.16 12.87
CA LEU A 170 -2.72 32.22 13.30
C LEU A 170 -1.53 32.24 12.34
N LYS A 171 -0.34 32.44 12.90
CA LYS A 171 0.92 32.23 12.18
C LYS A 171 1.04 30.76 11.73
N PRO A 172 1.75 30.46 10.62
CA PRO A 172 1.87 29.09 10.09
C PRO A 172 2.29 28.05 11.11
N GLU A 173 3.22 28.37 12.00
CA GLU A 173 3.75 27.49 13.04
C GLU A 173 2.69 27.20 14.12
N ALA A 174 1.93 28.23 14.51
CA ALA A 174 0.83 28.09 15.46
C ALA A 174 -0.33 27.28 14.86
N LEU A 175 -0.65 27.48 13.57
CA LEU A 175 -1.62 26.69 12.84
C LEU A 175 -1.20 25.22 12.72
N LYS A 176 0.07 24.97 12.39
CA LYS A 176 0.65 23.61 12.34
C LYS A 176 0.56 22.94 13.71
N LYS A 177 0.89 23.65 14.79
CA LYS A 177 0.75 23.12 16.16
C LYS A 177 -0.71 22.80 16.49
N PHE A 178 -1.63 23.71 16.21
CA PHE A 178 -3.07 23.49 16.42
C PHE A 178 -3.56 22.23 15.70
N ARG A 179 -3.21 22.07 14.42
CA ARG A 179 -3.54 20.85 13.65
C ARG A 179 -2.95 19.60 14.26
N SER A 180 -1.68 19.66 14.67
CA SER A 180 -1.01 18.57 15.35
C SER A 180 -1.76 18.14 16.63
N ASP A 181 -2.18 19.12 17.46
CA ASP A 181 -2.90 18.82 18.69
C ASP A 181 -4.31 18.23 18.42
N VAL A 182 -5.04 18.72 17.40
CA VAL A 182 -6.33 18.15 16.94
C VAL A 182 -6.14 16.70 16.47
N MET A 183 -5.13 16.46 15.64
CA MET A 183 -4.84 15.14 15.08
C MET A 183 -4.40 14.15 16.15
N GLN A 184 -3.65 14.62 17.16
CA GLN A 184 -3.28 13.80 18.32
C GLN A 184 -4.51 13.36 19.12
N GLU A 185 -5.47 14.26 19.34
CA GLU A 185 -6.74 13.90 20.00
C GLU A 185 -7.54 12.88 19.17
N PHE A 186 -7.57 13.02 17.84
CA PHE A 186 -8.18 12.02 16.97
C PHE A 186 -7.48 10.66 17.09
N VAL A 187 -6.15 10.59 16.94
CA VAL A 187 -5.39 9.33 17.01
C VAL A 187 -5.59 8.65 18.36
N LYS A 188 -5.60 9.41 19.46
CA LYS A 188 -5.87 8.90 20.81
C LYS A 188 -7.22 8.19 20.89
N GLN A 189 -8.28 8.77 20.35
CA GLN A 189 -9.62 8.17 20.40
C GLN A 189 -9.82 7.05 19.38
N ALA A 190 -9.15 7.14 18.23
CA ALA A 190 -9.28 6.19 17.14
C ALA A 190 -8.47 4.91 17.37
N THR A 191 -7.33 4.97 18.08
CA THR A 191 -6.45 3.80 18.31
C THR A 191 -7.16 2.61 18.97
N PRO A 192 -7.99 2.77 20.02
CA PRO A 192 -8.75 1.66 20.59
C PRO A 192 -9.68 0.94 19.59
N LEU A 193 -10.13 1.63 18.54
CA LEU A 193 -11.02 1.06 17.52
C LEU A 193 -10.32 0.08 16.57
N LEU A 194 -8.99 -0.07 16.67
CA LEU A 194 -8.26 -1.15 16.01
C LEU A 194 -8.64 -2.55 16.57
N GLN A 195 -9.44 -2.62 17.63
CA GLN A 195 -10.01 -3.86 18.16
C GLN A 195 -11.48 -4.07 17.76
N ASN A 196 -12.07 -3.17 16.96
CA ASN A 196 -13.49 -3.20 16.58
C ASN A 196 -13.77 -4.16 15.38
N ASN A 197 -14.90 -3.99 14.70
CA ASN A 197 -15.23 -4.63 13.45
C ASN A 197 -14.14 -4.42 12.38
N LEU A 198 -13.91 -5.42 11.52
CA LEU A 198 -12.91 -5.35 10.45
C LEU A 198 -13.03 -4.07 9.60
N TYR A 199 -14.24 -3.71 9.16
CA TYR A 199 -14.44 -2.53 8.32
C TYR A 199 -14.11 -1.22 9.05
N VAL A 200 -14.38 -1.16 10.36
CA VAL A 200 -13.99 -0.01 11.20
C VAL A 200 -12.46 0.07 11.27
N ARG A 201 -11.79 -1.05 11.59
CA ARG A 201 -10.31 -1.11 11.67
C ARG A 201 -9.67 -0.58 10.39
N GLU A 202 -10.14 -1.03 9.23
CA GLU A 202 -9.65 -0.59 7.93
C GLU A 202 -9.79 0.93 7.75
N GLN A 203 -10.97 1.50 8.04
CA GLN A 203 -11.17 2.93 7.89
C GLN A 203 -10.33 3.76 8.88
N ILE A 204 -10.15 3.28 10.11
CA ILE A 204 -9.34 3.94 11.12
C ILE A 204 -7.87 4.00 10.69
N VAL A 205 -7.31 2.87 10.25
CA VAL A 205 -5.94 2.82 9.73
C VAL A 205 -5.76 3.75 8.54
N ILE A 206 -6.73 3.78 7.63
CA ILE A 206 -6.70 4.69 6.48
C ILE A 206 -6.64 6.14 6.94
N MET A 207 -7.53 6.56 7.85
CA MET A 207 -7.56 7.93 8.34
C MET A 207 -6.26 8.34 9.02
N MET A 208 -5.75 7.52 9.95
CA MET A 208 -4.49 7.77 10.64
C MET A 208 -3.33 8.05 9.67
N GLY A 209 -3.28 7.30 8.56
CA GLY A 209 -2.27 7.47 7.52
C GLY A 209 -2.42 8.68 6.60
N GLU A 210 -3.60 9.28 6.56
CA GLU A 210 -3.97 10.38 5.65
C GLU A 210 -4.06 11.74 6.37
N LEU A 211 -3.78 11.78 7.67
CA LEU A 211 -3.69 13.03 8.42
C LEU A 211 -2.52 13.90 7.93
N GLU A 212 -2.78 15.19 7.79
CA GLU A 212 -1.85 16.19 7.25
C GLU A 212 -1.76 17.44 8.14
N VAL A 213 -0.59 17.68 8.74
CA VAL A 213 -0.34 18.91 9.51
C VAL A 213 -0.17 20.12 8.59
N VAL A 214 0.31 19.89 7.36
CA VAL A 214 0.38 20.88 6.28
C VAL A 214 -0.33 20.29 5.06
N GLN A 215 -1.33 21.01 4.54
CA GLN A 215 -2.02 20.64 3.32
C GLN A 215 -1.23 21.10 2.10
N GLU A 216 -1.24 20.29 1.05
CA GLU A 216 -0.65 20.66 -0.23
C GLU A 216 -1.31 21.92 -0.81
N ASN A 217 -0.48 22.85 -1.28
CA ASN A 217 -0.92 23.97 -2.10
C ASN A 217 0.02 24.11 -3.30
N VAL A 218 -0.36 23.48 -4.40
CA VAL A 218 0.41 23.47 -5.65
C VAL A 218 0.65 24.88 -6.18
N GLN A 219 -0.34 25.77 -6.09
CA GLN A 219 -0.23 27.16 -6.57
C GLN A 219 0.85 27.96 -5.80
N LYS A 220 1.05 27.64 -4.52
CA LYS A 220 2.05 28.28 -3.66
C LYS A 220 3.33 27.45 -3.50
N GLY A 221 3.45 26.33 -4.19
CA GLY A 221 4.58 25.41 -4.05
C GLY A 221 4.72 24.80 -2.65
N VAL A 222 3.63 24.73 -1.86
CA VAL A 222 3.65 24.14 -0.52
C VAL A 222 3.37 22.65 -0.64
N ALA A 223 4.33 21.81 -0.26
CA ALA A 223 4.16 20.37 -0.20
C ALA A 223 3.34 19.96 1.04
N ALA A 224 2.57 18.87 0.93
CA ALA A 224 1.92 18.28 2.09
C ALA A 224 2.93 17.73 3.10
N GLU A 225 2.59 17.82 4.39
CA GLU A 225 3.33 17.19 5.48
C GLU A 225 2.41 16.29 6.30
N ALA A 226 2.76 15.01 6.42
CA ALA A 226 1.97 14.04 7.16
C ALA A 226 2.05 14.26 8.68
N PHE A 227 0.97 13.92 9.39
CA PHE A 227 0.97 13.83 10.85
C PHE A 227 1.75 12.59 11.30
N SER A 228 3.04 12.79 11.53
CA SER A 228 3.98 11.72 11.86
C SER A 228 3.64 10.92 13.13
N PRO A 229 3.12 11.51 14.23
CA PRO A 229 2.81 10.75 15.46
C PRO A 229 1.82 9.59 15.29
N ALA A 230 1.04 9.54 14.20
CA ALA A 230 0.21 8.38 13.88
C ALA A 230 1.02 7.10 13.61
N PHE A 231 2.32 7.19 13.35
CA PHE A 231 3.16 6.03 13.02
C PHE A 231 3.14 4.96 14.12
N ASP A 232 3.08 5.36 15.40
CA ASP A 232 3.07 4.43 16.53
C ASP A 232 1.87 3.49 16.50
N SER A 233 0.67 4.04 16.27
CA SER A 233 -0.55 3.24 16.13
C SER A 233 -0.51 2.33 14.90
N LEU A 234 0.08 2.79 13.80
CA LEU A 234 0.24 1.98 12.58
C LEU A 234 1.24 0.84 12.76
N VAL A 235 2.37 1.09 13.44
CA VAL A 235 3.32 0.04 13.83
C VAL A 235 2.65 -0.97 14.75
N GLY A 236 1.89 -0.51 15.75
CA GLY A 236 1.10 -1.35 16.63
C GLY A 236 0.12 -2.27 15.86
N ALA A 237 -0.57 -1.73 14.85
CA ALA A 237 -1.45 -2.52 13.99
C ALA A 237 -0.70 -3.58 13.16
N ILE A 238 0.53 -3.30 12.72
CA ILE A 238 1.34 -4.24 11.92
C ILE A 238 1.80 -5.42 12.79
N ILE A 239 2.29 -5.16 14.00
CA ILE A 239 2.88 -6.19 14.86
C ILE A 239 1.84 -6.98 15.67
N ASP A 240 0.62 -6.48 15.82
CA ASP A 240 -0.43 -7.17 16.56
C ASP A 240 -0.86 -8.45 15.80
N PRO A 241 -0.65 -9.65 16.39
CA PRO A 241 -0.99 -10.91 15.73
C PRO A 241 -2.50 -11.11 15.58
N LYS A 242 -3.33 -10.35 16.30
CA LYS A 242 -4.79 -10.40 16.20
C LYS A 242 -5.34 -9.53 15.08
N GLN A 243 -4.50 -8.77 14.39
CA GLN A 243 -4.93 -7.95 13.26
C GLN A 243 -5.02 -8.77 11.99
N HIS A 244 -6.13 -8.60 11.27
CA HIS A 244 -6.32 -9.18 9.96
C HIS A 244 -5.27 -8.67 8.97
N GLU A 245 -4.83 -9.52 8.03
CA GLU A 245 -3.78 -9.19 7.06
C GLU A 245 -4.13 -7.93 6.25
N THR A 246 -5.41 -7.71 5.92
CA THR A 246 -5.88 -6.48 5.25
C THR A 246 -5.63 -5.21 6.07
N VAL A 247 -5.81 -5.25 7.39
CA VAL A 247 -5.55 -4.10 8.26
C VAL A 247 -4.06 -3.81 8.30
N LYS A 248 -3.23 -4.85 8.42
CA LYS A 248 -1.77 -4.74 8.36
C LYS A 248 -1.29 -4.18 7.02
N LEU A 249 -1.84 -4.65 5.90
CA LEU A 249 -1.57 -4.13 4.56
C LEU A 249 -1.81 -2.63 4.47
N LEU A 250 -2.99 -2.19 4.92
CA LEU A 250 -3.35 -0.78 4.90
C LEU A 250 -2.39 0.02 5.77
N ALA A 251 -2.02 -0.50 6.95
CA ALA A 251 -1.08 0.15 7.84
C ALA A 251 0.30 0.30 7.20
N VAL A 252 0.82 -0.73 6.51
CA VAL A 252 2.08 -0.65 5.75
C VAL A 252 2.00 0.42 4.64
N ASN A 253 0.91 0.45 3.87
CA ASN A 253 0.72 1.45 2.81
C ASN A 253 0.69 2.88 3.37
N LYS A 254 0.00 3.08 4.50
CA LYS A 254 -0.12 4.37 5.18
C LYS A 254 1.19 4.81 5.84
N LEU A 255 1.91 3.88 6.45
CA LEU A 255 3.22 4.14 7.02
C LEU A 255 4.25 4.50 5.94
N THR A 256 4.17 3.88 4.76
CA THR A 256 4.97 4.25 3.58
C THR A 256 4.75 5.72 3.18
N ARG A 257 3.51 6.22 3.27
CA ARG A 257 3.22 7.64 3.03
C ARG A 257 3.87 8.53 4.10
N ILE A 258 3.73 8.20 5.38
CA ILE A 258 4.35 8.95 6.48
C ILE A 258 5.88 8.96 6.34
N LEU A 259 6.52 7.86 5.94
CA LEU A 259 7.96 7.81 5.71
C LEU A 259 8.45 8.77 4.61
N LYS A 260 7.60 9.02 3.60
CA LYS A 260 7.91 9.86 2.43
C LYS A 260 7.69 11.35 2.68
N ILE A 261 6.60 11.73 3.36
CA ILE A 261 6.18 13.12 3.51
C ILE A 261 6.01 13.56 4.98
N GLY A 262 6.40 12.71 5.93
CA GLY A 262 6.45 13.02 7.35
C GLY A 262 7.86 13.31 7.82
N THR A 263 7.96 13.63 9.12
CA THR A 263 9.15 14.13 9.81
C THR A 263 9.64 13.14 10.87
N LEU A 264 9.58 11.84 10.57
CA LEU A 264 10.08 10.79 11.47
C LEU A 264 11.59 10.88 11.68
N ASN A 265 12.01 10.84 12.94
CA ASN A 265 13.41 10.79 13.33
C ASN A 265 14.01 9.38 13.13
N VAL A 266 15.33 9.25 13.34
CA VAL A 266 16.05 7.98 13.11
C VAL A 266 15.51 6.84 13.97
N ASN A 267 15.23 7.07 15.26
CA ASN A 267 14.72 6.04 16.16
C ASN A 267 13.33 5.55 15.74
N GLU A 268 12.46 6.48 15.33
CA GLU A 268 11.12 6.16 14.84
C GLU A 268 11.20 5.36 13.53
N ARG A 269 12.07 5.76 12.61
CA ARG A 269 12.34 5.01 11.37
C ARG A 269 12.90 3.62 11.64
N THR A 270 13.77 3.46 12.64
CA THR A 270 14.29 2.15 13.07
C THR A 270 13.17 1.25 13.56
N ARG A 271 12.29 1.74 14.43
CA ARG A 271 11.13 0.97 14.93
C ARG A 271 10.20 0.54 13.80
N VAL A 272 10.00 1.41 12.81
CA VAL A 272 9.26 1.07 11.59
C VAL A 272 9.97 -0.04 10.81
N ALA A 273 11.28 0.07 10.58
CA ALA A 273 12.05 -0.96 9.89
C ALA A 273 11.96 -2.32 10.60
N GLU A 274 12.15 -2.35 11.91
CA GLU A 274 12.08 -3.57 12.73
C GLU A 274 10.72 -4.25 12.62
N ALA A 275 9.62 -3.49 12.73
CA ALA A 275 8.28 -4.02 12.57
C ALA A 275 8.03 -4.60 11.17
N LEU A 276 8.49 -3.91 10.11
CA LEU A 276 8.36 -4.38 8.74
C LEU A 276 9.20 -5.64 8.48
N ILE A 277 10.43 -5.69 9.02
CA ILE A 277 11.34 -6.86 8.90
C ILE A 277 10.74 -8.07 9.63
N ALA A 278 10.22 -7.87 10.84
CA ALA A 278 9.62 -8.94 11.63
C ALA A 278 8.41 -9.58 10.93
N GLU A 279 7.53 -8.80 10.30
CA GLU A 279 6.44 -9.35 9.48
C GLU A 279 6.95 -9.95 8.17
N LEU A 280 7.98 -9.37 7.53
CA LEU A 280 8.53 -9.88 6.28
C LEU A 280 9.23 -11.24 6.46
N ALA A 281 9.76 -11.52 7.64
CA ALA A 281 10.33 -12.81 8.02
C ALA A 281 9.29 -13.95 7.99
N LYS A 282 8.00 -13.65 8.09
CA LYS A 282 6.89 -14.63 7.99
C LYS A 282 6.63 -14.98 6.52
N ALA A 283 7.43 -15.92 5.99
CA ALA A 283 7.42 -16.29 4.59
C ALA A 283 6.13 -16.99 4.12
N ASP A 284 5.28 -17.44 5.05
CA ASP A 284 3.98 -18.07 4.84
C ASP A 284 2.83 -17.07 4.61
N THR A 285 3.07 -15.78 4.83
CA THR A 285 2.08 -14.71 4.53
C THR A 285 1.81 -14.57 3.04
N HIS A 286 0.70 -13.95 2.67
CA HIS A 286 0.37 -13.83 1.25
C HIS A 286 1.39 -12.96 0.50
N TRP A 287 1.77 -13.34 -0.72
CA TRP A 287 2.83 -12.67 -1.48
C TRP A 287 2.61 -11.16 -1.69
N TRP A 288 1.36 -10.72 -1.86
CA TRP A 288 1.07 -9.28 -2.00
C TRP A 288 1.42 -8.51 -0.73
N TYR A 289 1.32 -9.13 0.45
CA TYR A 289 1.68 -8.51 1.72
C TYR A 289 3.19 -8.41 1.84
N GLN A 290 3.90 -9.51 1.58
CA GLN A 290 5.37 -9.54 1.53
C GLN A 290 5.94 -8.51 0.55
N MET A 291 5.35 -8.41 -0.64
CA MET A 291 5.73 -7.41 -1.65
C MET A 291 5.58 -5.99 -1.08
N ARG A 292 4.49 -5.70 -0.37
CA ARG A 292 4.24 -4.36 0.19
C ARG A 292 5.18 -4.04 1.35
N LEU A 293 5.50 -5.02 2.19
CA LEU A 293 6.53 -4.90 3.24
C LEU A 293 7.90 -4.58 2.64
N ALA A 294 8.33 -5.34 1.62
CA ALA A 294 9.59 -5.09 0.92
C ALA A 294 9.64 -3.70 0.27
N GLY A 295 8.55 -3.28 -0.38
CA GLY A 295 8.44 -1.94 -0.97
C GLY A 295 8.48 -0.81 0.07
N ALA A 296 7.85 -1.01 1.23
CA ALA A 296 7.86 -0.04 2.33
C ALA A 296 9.27 0.13 2.93
N LEU A 297 10.02 -0.96 3.10
CA LEU A 297 11.43 -0.92 3.53
C LEU A 297 12.31 -0.06 2.62
N GLY A 298 12.03 -0.03 1.31
CA GLY A 298 12.69 0.85 0.35
C GLY A 298 12.50 2.35 0.61
N THR A 299 11.57 2.74 1.48
CA THR A 299 11.30 4.14 1.87
C THR A 299 11.85 4.50 3.25
N VAL A 300 12.37 3.51 3.98
CA VAL A 300 12.97 3.69 5.30
C VAL A 300 14.40 4.18 5.13
N ALA A 301 14.58 5.51 5.07
CA ALA A 301 15.90 6.13 4.99
C ALA A 301 16.62 6.08 6.36
N LEU A 302 17.58 5.16 6.50
CA LEU A 302 18.41 4.98 7.70
C LEU A 302 19.91 5.17 7.39
N GLY A 303 20.26 6.34 6.83
CA GLY A 303 21.60 6.60 6.28
C GLY A 303 22.76 6.51 7.27
N ASP A 304 22.51 6.84 8.54
CA ASP A 304 23.56 7.01 9.56
C ASP A 304 23.63 5.86 10.56
N LEU A 305 22.87 4.78 10.35
CA LEU A 305 22.91 3.64 11.27
C LEU A 305 24.15 2.78 11.03
N LYS A 306 24.79 2.37 12.14
CA LYS A 306 25.94 1.45 12.14
C LYS A 306 25.62 0.07 11.55
N GLN A 307 24.37 -0.37 11.64
CA GLN A 307 23.93 -1.67 11.12
C GLN A 307 22.97 -1.50 9.93
N PRO A 308 23.25 -2.12 8.78
CA PRO A 308 22.43 -2.00 7.59
C PRO A 308 21.24 -2.98 7.61
N ILE A 309 20.43 -2.96 8.68
CA ILE A 309 19.36 -3.95 8.93
C ILE A 309 18.39 -4.08 7.74
N VAL A 310 18.07 -2.96 7.09
CA VAL A 310 17.16 -2.92 5.93
C VAL A 310 17.81 -3.58 4.71
N VAL A 311 19.10 -3.32 4.46
CA VAL A 311 19.82 -3.93 3.32
C VAL A 311 19.94 -5.43 3.52
N THR A 312 20.26 -5.88 4.74
CA THR A 312 20.34 -7.30 5.08
C THR A 312 19.01 -8.01 4.82
N ALA A 313 17.91 -7.51 5.39
CA ALA A 313 16.59 -8.11 5.22
C ALA A 313 16.12 -8.13 3.74
N LEU A 314 16.35 -7.05 3.00
CA LEU A 314 15.99 -7.00 1.58
C LEU A 314 16.84 -7.96 0.73
N LYS A 315 18.14 -8.11 1.03
CA LYS A 315 19.00 -9.09 0.35
C LYS A 315 18.54 -10.52 0.60
N GLU A 316 18.17 -10.85 1.84
CA GLU A 316 17.61 -12.17 2.17
C GLU A 316 16.38 -12.47 1.34
N VAL A 317 15.45 -11.51 1.19
CA VAL A 317 14.26 -11.66 0.34
C VAL A 317 14.61 -11.81 -1.14
N VAL A 318 15.61 -11.07 -1.65
CA VAL A 318 16.08 -11.22 -3.04
C VAL A 318 16.62 -12.63 -3.28
N SER A 319 17.38 -13.17 -2.33
CA SER A 319 18.06 -14.45 -2.44
C SER A 319 17.18 -15.66 -2.07
N ASP A 320 16.00 -15.47 -1.50
CA ASP A 320 15.10 -16.55 -1.09
C ASP A 320 14.35 -17.16 -2.29
N PRO A 321 14.68 -18.39 -2.73
CA PRO A 321 14.04 -19.01 -3.89
C PRO A 321 12.61 -19.47 -3.62
N LYS A 322 12.17 -19.52 -2.35
CA LYS A 322 10.81 -19.95 -1.98
C LYS A 322 9.78 -18.83 -2.17
N ARG A 323 10.24 -17.58 -2.26
CA ARG A 323 9.36 -16.42 -2.44
C ARG A 323 9.01 -16.21 -3.90
N GLU A 324 7.80 -15.69 -4.11
CA GLU A 324 7.30 -15.30 -5.42
C GLU A 324 8.23 -14.30 -6.13
N TRP A 325 8.42 -14.45 -7.44
CA TRP A 325 9.30 -13.60 -8.24
C TRP A 325 9.03 -12.11 -8.07
N VAL A 326 7.74 -11.73 -7.96
CA VAL A 326 7.32 -10.34 -7.79
C VAL A 326 7.69 -9.74 -6.43
N VAL A 327 7.85 -10.58 -5.40
CA VAL A 327 8.31 -10.18 -4.06
C VAL A 327 9.82 -9.98 -4.10
N ARG A 328 10.56 -10.96 -4.62
CA ARG A 328 12.03 -10.89 -4.78
C ARG A 328 12.43 -9.67 -5.62
N ALA A 329 11.72 -9.42 -6.73
CA ALA A 329 11.96 -8.26 -7.59
C ALA A 329 11.60 -6.92 -6.93
N GLU A 330 10.56 -6.89 -6.08
CA GLU A 330 10.24 -5.69 -5.29
C GLU A 330 11.31 -5.39 -4.24
N ALA A 331 11.88 -6.42 -3.62
CA ALA A 331 13.01 -6.27 -2.71
C ALA A 331 14.26 -5.76 -3.47
N ALA A 332 14.54 -6.29 -4.66
CA ALA A 332 15.61 -5.80 -5.53
C ALA A 332 15.42 -4.32 -5.90
N LYS A 333 14.21 -3.93 -6.29
CA LYS A 333 13.86 -2.52 -6.51
C LYS A 333 14.15 -1.69 -5.26
N SER A 334 13.77 -2.17 -4.09
CA SER A 334 13.93 -1.45 -2.83
C SER A 334 15.40 -1.32 -2.42
N LEU A 335 16.26 -2.30 -2.73
CA LEU A 335 17.71 -2.21 -2.53
C LEU A 335 18.33 -1.04 -3.30
N GLY A 336 17.78 -0.67 -4.46
CA GLY A 336 18.20 0.51 -5.20
C GLY A 336 17.79 1.85 -4.56
N ARG A 337 16.99 1.86 -3.50
CA ARG A 337 16.44 3.08 -2.86
C ARG A 337 16.94 3.32 -1.46
N VAL A 338 17.53 2.31 -0.83
CA VAL A 338 18.04 2.41 0.53
C VAL A 338 19.50 2.90 0.52
N PRO A 339 19.93 3.62 1.57
CA PRO A 339 21.34 3.93 1.75
C PRO A 339 22.18 2.65 1.81
N LEU A 340 23.33 2.64 1.13
CA LEU A 340 24.25 1.50 1.08
C LEU A 340 25.58 1.88 1.74
N PRO A 341 25.66 1.91 3.09
CA PRO A 341 26.91 2.18 3.78
C PRO A 341 27.92 1.05 3.51
N ALA A 342 29.22 1.31 3.67
CA ALA A 342 30.26 0.31 3.43
C ALA A 342 30.02 -1.01 4.20
N ALA A 343 29.48 -0.93 5.42
CA ALA A 343 29.13 -2.08 6.26
C ALA A 343 28.10 -3.03 5.60
N SER A 344 27.32 -2.57 4.62
CA SER A 344 26.35 -3.40 3.91
C SER A 344 26.93 -4.19 2.74
N ASN A 345 28.24 -4.05 2.47
CA ASN A 345 28.91 -4.59 1.28
C ASN A 345 28.13 -4.25 -0.02
N PRO A 346 28.17 -2.99 -0.49
CA PRO A 346 27.38 -2.54 -1.63
C PRO A 346 27.58 -3.38 -2.91
N SER A 347 28.78 -3.90 -3.15
CA SER A 347 29.06 -4.82 -4.27
C SER A 347 28.19 -6.09 -4.24
N SER A 348 28.00 -6.66 -3.04
CA SER A 348 27.14 -7.84 -2.87
C SER A 348 25.67 -7.57 -3.19
N VAL A 349 25.20 -6.32 -3.08
CA VAL A 349 23.84 -5.93 -3.51
C VAL A 349 23.72 -6.01 -5.03
N VAL A 350 24.70 -5.49 -5.77
CA VAL A 350 24.71 -5.55 -7.23
C VAL A 350 24.71 -7.01 -7.72
N LEU A 351 25.53 -7.86 -7.09
CA LEU A 351 25.57 -9.29 -7.38
C LEU A 351 24.23 -9.97 -7.12
N ALA A 352 23.59 -9.70 -5.97
CA ALA A 352 22.28 -10.31 -5.64
C ALA A 352 21.18 -9.92 -6.64
N VAL A 353 21.14 -8.66 -7.09
CA VAL A 353 20.16 -8.21 -8.09
C VAL A 353 20.45 -8.81 -9.47
N ALA A 354 21.72 -8.91 -9.87
CA ALA A 354 22.10 -9.53 -11.14
C ALA A 354 21.82 -11.04 -11.15
N ASP A 355 22.07 -11.73 -10.04
CA ASP A 355 21.76 -13.15 -9.87
C ASP A 355 20.24 -13.40 -9.93
N LEU A 356 19.43 -12.58 -9.25
CA LEU A 356 17.98 -12.63 -9.38
C LEU A 356 17.52 -12.47 -10.85
N ALA A 357 18.10 -11.51 -11.57
CA ALA A 357 17.78 -11.30 -12.98
C ALA A 357 18.09 -12.53 -13.83
N MET A 358 19.20 -13.23 -13.55
CA MET A 358 19.57 -14.47 -14.22
C MET A 358 18.61 -15.62 -13.89
N GLN A 359 18.26 -15.79 -12.62
CA GLN A 359 17.28 -16.79 -12.17
C GLN A 359 15.91 -16.57 -12.86
N MET A 360 15.45 -15.32 -12.88
CA MET A 360 14.21 -14.93 -13.56
C MET A 360 14.29 -15.18 -15.07
N ALA A 361 15.42 -14.88 -15.72
CA ALA A 361 15.62 -15.12 -17.15
C ALA A 361 15.52 -16.62 -17.50
N LYS A 362 16.18 -17.47 -16.72
CA LYS A 362 16.08 -18.94 -16.87
C LYS A 362 14.64 -19.42 -16.67
N ALA A 363 13.95 -18.95 -15.64
CA ALA A 363 12.55 -19.33 -15.38
C ALA A 363 11.58 -18.81 -16.47
N ALA A 364 11.80 -17.60 -16.98
CA ALA A 364 10.98 -17.01 -18.03
C ALA A 364 11.14 -17.72 -19.37
N GLN A 365 12.31 -18.29 -19.69
CA GLN A 365 12.45 -19.14 -20.88
C GLN A 365 11.57 -20.40 -20.83
N GLN A 366 11.39 -20.97 -19.63
CA GLN A 366 10.53 -22.14 -19.45
C GLN A 366 9.04 -21.79 -19.53
N LYS A 367 8.65 -20.59 -19.08
CA LYS A 367 7.25 -20.13 -19.05
C LYS A 367 7.09 -18.69 -19.57
N PRO A 368 7.34 -18.40 -20.85
CA PRO A 368 7.46 -17.02 -21.36
C PRO A 368 6.17 -16.20 -21.30
N GLY A 369 5.01 -16.85 -21.26
CA GLY A 369 3.71 -16.18 -21.22
C GLY A 369 3.19 -15.84 -19.81
N ALA A 370 3.94 -16.10 -18.74
CA ALA A 370 3.43 -15.85 -17.39
C ALA A 370 3.23 -14.34 -17.13
N PRO A 371 2.06 -13.91 -16.63
CA PRO A 371 1.71 -12.49 -16.57
C PRO A 371 2.59 -11.67 -15.60
N HIS A 372 3.19 -12.32 -14.61
CA HIS A 372 4.02 -11.66 -13.61
C HIS A 372 5.39 -11.20 -14.13
N TRP A 373 5.86 -11.72 -15.28
CA TRP A 373 7.20 -11.41 -15.78
C TRP A 373 7.41 -9.94 -16.09
N LYS A 374 6.44 -9.29 -16.75
CA LYS A 374 6.55 -7.87 -17.08
C LYS A 374 6.77 -7.03 -15.83
N THR A 375 5.97 -7.26 -14.79
CA THR A 375 6.07 -6.56 -13.51
C THR A 375 7.38 -6.88 -12.79
N ALA A 376 7.81 -8.14 -12.76
CA ALA A 376 9.05 -8.54 -12.08
C ALA A 376 10.30 -7.95 -12.77
N PHE A 377 10.43 -8.11 -14.09
CA PHE A 377 11.57 -7.57 -14.85
C PHE A 377 11.62 -6.03 -14.82
N TRP A 378 10.46 -5.36 -14.85
CA TRP A 378 10.40 -3.91 -14.68
C TRP A 378 10.95 -3.45 -13.32
N LYS A 379 10.65 -4.19 -12.25
CA LYS A 379 11.19 -3.87 -10.91
C LYS A 379 12.70 -4.11 -10.80
N VAL A 380 13.21 -5.16 -11.44
CA VAL A 380 14.66 -5.40 -11.55
C VAL A 380 15.34 -4.25 -12.30
N TYR A 381 14.76 -3.77 -13.40
CA TYR A 381 15.24 -2.57 -14.08
C TYR A 381 15.27 -1.35 -13.15
N LEU A 382 14.19 -1.13 -12.38
CA LEU A 382 14.09 -0.05 -11.40
C LEU A 382 14.99 -0.24 -10.16
N ALA A 383 15.69 -1.38 -10.00
CA ALA A 383 16.75 -1.49 -9.01
C ALA A 383 17.97 -0.63 -9.43
N PHE A 384 18.23 -0.51 -10.73
CA PHE A 384 19.34 0.26 -11.28
C PHE A 384 18.98 1.71 -11.60
N GLN A 385 17.70 1.98 -11.85
CA GLN A 385 17.19 3.26 -12.33
C GLN A 385 16.15 3.86 -11.36
N PRO A 386 16.04 5.20 -11.33
CA PRO A 386 14.96 5.88 -10.62
C PRO A 386 13.63 5.70 -11.36
N ILE A 387 12.51 5.77 -10.63
CA ILE A 387 11.15 5.66 -11.17
C ILE A 387 10.78 6.89 -11.98
N ASP A 388 11.17 8.06 -11.49
CA ASP A 388 10.74 9.36 -12.01
C ASP A 388 11.85 10.41 -11.82
N PRO A 389 11.69 11.62 -12.40
CA PRO A 389 12.65 12.70 -12.23
C PRO A 389 12.85 13.15 -10.77
N ASN A 390 11.86 12.99 -9.89
CA ASN A 390 11.98 13.38 -8.49
C ASN A 390 12.91 12.43 -7.72
N GLU A 391 13.02 11.17 -8.13
CA GLU A 391 14.02 10.23 -7.61
C GLU A 391 15.45 10.50 -8.13
N LYS A 392 15.62 11.34 -9.17
CA LYS A 392 16.93 11.79 -9.71
C LYS A 392 17.48 13.06 -9.06
N ASP A 393 16.67 13.73 -8.24
CA ASP A 393 17.00 15.04 -7.69
C ASP A 393 18.39 15.05 -7.02
N ALA A 394 19.25 15.95 -7.51
CA ALA A 394 20.62 16.10 -7.03
C ALA A 394 20.71 16.55 -5.56
N ALA A 395 19.66 17.20 -5.05
CA ALA A 395 19.58 17.64 -3.67
C ALA A 395 19.32 16.48 -2.68
N LYS A 396 18.87 15.31 -3.17
CA LYS A 396 18.65 14.14 -2.30
C LYS A 396 19.98 13.44 -2.00
N VAL A 397 20.24 13.25 -0.71
CA VAL A 397 21.43 12.54 -0.20
C VAL A 397 21.55 11.14 -0.81
N ASN A 398 20.43 10.44 -1.00
CA ASN A 398 20.39 9.12 -1.63
C ASN A 398 19.56 9.17 -2.91
N LYS A 399 20.26 9.16 -4.05
CA LYS A 399 19.63 9.06 -5.38
C LYS A 399 19.18 7.63 -5.60
N ALA A 400 17.96 7.44 -6.08
CA ALA A 400 17.47 6.09 -6.35
C ALA A 400 18.18 5.47 -7.55
N GLY A 401 18.36 4.15 -7.50
CA GLY A 401 19.01 3.34 -8.49
C GLY A 401 20.48 3.05 -8.16
N LEU A 402 20.88 1.79 -8.30
CA LEU A 402 22.27 1.34 -8.09
C LEU A 402 23.29 2.05 -9.00
N LEU A 403 22.87 2.60 -10.14
CA LEU A 403 23.75 3.38 -11.01
C LEU A 403 24.02 4.79 -10.49
N ASN A 404 23.14 5.32 -9.64
CA ASN A 404 23.24 6.67 -9.09
C ASN A 404 23.89 6.68 -7.70
N ASN A 405 24.11 5.51 -7.11
CA ASN A 405 24.80 5.37 -5.83
C ASN A 405 26.32 5.25 -6.06
N PRO A 406 27.16 6.16 -5.52
CA PRO A 406 28.61 6.14 -5.72
C PRO A 406 29.29 4.83 -5.31
N ALA A 407 28.77 4.14 -4.29
CA ALA A 407 29.34 2.89 -3.79
C ALA A 407 29.09 1.70 -4.73
N THR A 408 28.10 1.77 -5.62
CA THR A 408 27.73 0.68 -6.54
C THR A 408 27.88 1.04 -8.01
N ALA A 409 27.93 2.32 -8.37
CA ALA A 409 27.85 2.78 -9.76
C ALA A 409 28.90 2.13 -10.68
N GLY A 410 30.14 1.96 -10.21
CA GLY A 410 31.20 1.31 -10.98
C GLY A 410 30.87 -0.13 -11.37
N MET A 411 30.43 -0.94 -10.40
CA MET A 411 30.09 -2.35 -10.60
C MET A 411 28.72 -2.53 -11.29
N ALA A 412 27.77 -1.62 -11.07
CA ALA A 412 26.40 -1.74 -11.56
C ALA A 412 26.24 -1.52 -13.07
N ARG A 413 27.18 -0.80 -13.73
CA ARG A 413 27.09 -0.46 -15.16
C ARG A 413 27.03 -1.68 -16.08
N THR A 414 27.96 -2.62 -15.92
CA THR A 414 28.04 -3.81 -16.77
C THR A 414 26.80 -4.71 -16.65
N PRO A 415 26.38 -5.18 -15.47
CA PRO A 415 25.19 -6.03 -15.35
C PRO A 415 23.93 -5.29 -15.79
N TYR A 416 23.82 -3.98 -15.54
CA TYR A 416 22.72 -3.18 -16.09
C TYR A 416 22.64 -3.24 -17.62
N GLY A 417 23.77 -3.07 -18.31
CA GLY A 417 23.85 -3.17 -19.77
C GLY A 417 23.44 -4.55 -20.31
N LEU A 418 23.67 -5.62 -19.54
CA LEU A 418 23.28 -6.99 -19.89
C LEU A 418 21.79 -7.28 -19.59
N ILE A 419 21.24 -6.69 -18.52
CA ILE A 419 19.86 -6.90 -18.08
C ILE A 419 18.86 -6.12 -18.94
N VAL A 420 19.19 -4.90 -19.38
CA VAL A 420 18.27 -4.03 -20.15
C VAL A 420 17.71 -4.72 -21.41
N PRO A 421 18.51 -5.39 -22.25
CA PRO A 421 17.98 -6.13 -23.40
C PRO A 421 16.99 -7.23 -23.01
N MET A 422 17.20 -7.91 -21.88
CA MET A 422 16.29 -8.94 -21.38
C MET A 422 14.96 -8.35 -20.94
N VAL A 423 15.01 -7.26 -20.18
CA VAL A 423 13.82 -6.52 -19.73
C VAL A 423 13.01 -6.05 -20.94
N SER A 424 13.67 -5.45 -21.94
CA SER A 424 13.03 -4.99 -23.17
C SER A 424 12.31 -6.14 -23.89
N ALA A 425 12.96 -7.29 -24.07
CA ALA A 425 12.36 -8.46 -24.72
C ALA A 425 11.10 -8.93 -23.96
N ILE A 426 11.18 -9.09 -22.64
CA ILE A 426 10.04 -9.53 -21.81
C ILE A 426 8.87 -8.54 -21.88
N LEU A 427 9.14 -7.23 -21.84
CA LEU A 427 8.07 -6.22 -21.92
C LEU A 427 7.34 -6.26 -23.27
N LYS A 428 8.08 -6.51 -24.35
CA LYS A 428 7.55 -6.71 -25.72
C LYS A 428 6.89 -8.07 -25.92
N GLY A 429 7.01 -9.01 -24.97
CA GLY A 429 6.50 -10.38 -25.10
C GLY A 429 7.37 -11.28 -25.98
N GLU A 430 8.62 -10.89 -26.20
CA GLU A 430 9.61 -11.66 -26.95
C GLU A 430 10.26 -12.73 -26.06
N ARG A 431 10.81 -13.77 -26.67
CA ARG A 431 11.60 -14.78 -25.97
C ARG A 431 13.03 -14.30 -25.74
N LEU A 432 13.59 -14.64 -24.59
CA LEU A 432 14.99 -14.37 -24.27
C LEU A 432 15.93 -15.27 -25.06
N THR A 433 16.99 -14.69 -25.63
CA THR A 433 17.97 -15.43 -26.44
C THR A 433 19.04 -16.10 -25.58
N ALA A 434 19.64 -17.19 -26.07
CA ALA A 434 20.73 -17.87 -25.37
C ALA A 434 21.95 -16.94 -25.15
N ALA A 435 22.22 -16.05 -26.09
CA ALA A 435 23.30 -15.06 -25.99
C ALA A 435 23.07 -14.04 -24.86
N GLN A 436 21.82 -13.63 -24.64
CA GLN A 436 21.49 -12.75 -23.51
C GLN A 436 21.81 -13.45 -22.19
N LEU A 437 21.34 -14.69 -22.00
CA LEU A 437 21.57 -15.45 -20.78
C LEU A 437 23.06 -15.73 -20.54
N SER A 438 23.78 -16.19 -21.57
CA SER A 438 25.20 -16.57 -21.42
C SER A 438 26.08 -15.38 -21.04
N ALA A 439 25.78 -14.18 -21.55
CA ALA A 439 26.54 -12.97 -21.21
C ALA A 439 26.39 -12.58 -19.73
N LEU A 440 25.17 -12.61 -19.20
CA LEU A 440 24.93 -12.31 -17.77
C LEU A 440 25.50 -13.41 -16.86
N GLU A 441 25.38 -14.66 -17.26
CA GLU A 441 25.95 -15.79 -16.52
C GLU A 441 27.48 -15.74 -16.46
N ALA A 442 28.13 -15.41 -17.57
CA ALA A 442 29.59 -15.23 -17.62
C ALA A 442 30.03 -14.08 -16.71
N TRP A 443 29.30 -12.95 -16.73
CA TRP A 443 29.60 -11.83 -15.84
C TRP A 443 29.45 -12.23 -14.36
N LEU A 444 28.37 -12.93 -13.99
CA LEU A 444 28.17 -13.42 -12.62
C LEU A 444 29.32 -14.33 -12.18
N LYS A 445 29.69 -15.32 -13.00
CA LYS A 445 30.80 -16.24 -12.70
C LYS A 445 32.13 -15.51 -12.47
N ALA A 446 32.39 -14.45 -13.23
CA ALA A 446 33.63 -13.67 -13.11
C ALA A 446 33.66 -12.73 -11.88
N ASN A 447 32.50 -12.42 -11.28
CA ASN A 447 32.38 -11.43 -10.19
C ASN A 447 31.92 -12.04 -8.85
N LEU A 448 31.64 -13.34 -8.79
CA LEU A 448 31.39 -14.04 -7.53
C LEU A 448 32.70 -14.21 -6.74
N PRO A 449 32.70 -14.02 -5.41
CA PRO A 449 33.89 -14.24 -4.59
C PRO A 449 34.32 -15.72 -4.62
N ALA A 450 35.63 -15.97 -4.65
CA ALA A 450 36.18 -17.32 -4.64
C ALA A 450 35.71 -18.08 -3.39
N GLY A 451 34.94 -19.17 -3.59
CA GLY A 451 34.32 -19.96 -2.51
C GLY A 451 32.86 -19.64 -2.21
N GLY A 452 32.26 -18.64 -2.86
CA GLY A 452 30.82 -18.38 -2.77
C GLY A 452 30.03 -19.42 -3.56
N GLN A 453 29.31 -20.32 -2.87
CA GLN A 453 28.24 -21.11 -3.48
C GLN A 453 27.26 -20.17 -4.19
N GLN A 454 26.79 -20.55 -5.38
CA GLN A 454 25.63 -19.88 -5.98
C GLN A 454 24.49 -19.92 -4.94
N PRO A 455 23.91 -18.78 -4.54
CA PRO A 455 22.77 -18.78 -3.62
C PRO A 455 21.57 -19.39 -4.36
N GLY A 456 21.40 -20.71 -4.24
CA GLY A 456 20.34 -21.46 -4.89
C GLY A 456 20.69 -22.88 -5.34
N GLU A 457 21.96 -23.31 -5.27
CA GLU A 457 22.31 -24.71 -5.57
C GLU A 457 22.01 -25.60 -4.36
N VAL A 458 20.76 -26.08 -4.27
CA VAL A 458 20.38 -27.16 -3.35
C VAL A 458 21.08 -28.42 -3.83
N LYS A 459 22.10 -28.88 -3.11
CA LYS A 459 22.61 -30.24 -3.28
C LYS A 459 21.51 -31.20 -2.82
N ASP A 460 21.03 -32.05 -3.73
CA ASP A 460 20.16 -33.15 -3.35
C ASP A 460 20.82 -33.98 -2.23
N PRO A 461 20.07 -34.40 -1.19
CA PRO A 461 20.62 -35.29 -0.18
C PRO A 461 21.04 -36.61 -0.87
N PRO A 462 22.16 -37.22 -0.45
CA PRO A 462 22.58 -38.50 -1.00
C PRO A 462 21.49 -39.55 -0.77
N PRO A 463 21.30 -40.49 -1.72
CA PRO A 463 20.29 -41.53 -1.58
C PRO A 463 20.54 -42.34 -0.29
N PRO A 464 19.47 -42.77 0.40
CA PRO A 464 19.60 -43.57 1.61
C PRO A 464 20.40 -44.84 1.30
N GLN A 465 21.43 -45.08 2.11
CA GLN A 465 22.22 -46.32 2.11
C GLN A 465 21.44 -47.47 2.72
#